data_AF-A0A973I5D2-F1
#
_entry.id   AF-A0A973I5D2-F1
#
_cell.length_a   1.000
_cell.length_b   1.000
_cell.length_c   1.000
_cell.angle_alpha   90.00
_cell.angle_beta   90.00
_cell.angle_gamma   90.00
#
_symmetry.space_group_name_H-M   'P 1'
#
loop_
_entity.id
_entity.type
_entity.pdbx_description
1 polymer ?
#
loop_
_entity_poly.entity_id
_entity_poly.type
_entity_poly.pdbx_seq_one_letter_code
_entity_poly.pdbx_strand_id
1 'polypeptide(L)'
;MLSKLINSLLLTIMLLVASKPALANDGLEQQCLALPSRTEPCTNIIYSSYHSNGKNKVFCLCKSDKKQLLDLLQAGAHSNQLRKLISQQRLTSAELISILNSVTL
;
A
#
# COMPACT_ATOMS: atom_id res chain seq x y z
N MET A 1 27.95 -1.43 -54.06
CA MET A 1 27.49 -2.40 -53.04
C MET A 1 27.43 -1.71 -51.67
N LEU A 2 26.54 -0.74 -51.49
CA LEU A 2 26.49 0.10 -50.29
C LEU A 2 25.05 0.22 -49.75
N SER A 3 24.25 -0.83 -49.92
CA SER A 3 22.79 -0.80 -49.73
C SER A 3 22.29 -1.89 -48.76
N LYS A 4 23.16 -2.43 -47.89
CA LYS A 4 22.82 -3.55 -47.00
C LYS A 4 23.16 -3.34 -45.52
N LEU A 5 23.47 -2.11 -45.10
CA LEU A 5 23.82 -1.81 -43.70
C LEU A 5 22.73 -1.08 -42.91
N ILE A 6 21.57 -0.82 -43.50
CA ILE A 6 20.51 -0.03 -42.85
C ILE A 6 19.47 -0.94 -42.16
N ASN A 7 19.41 -2.23 -42.51
CA ASN A 7 18.40 -3.16 -42.01
C ASN A 7 18.70 -3.81 -40.65
N SER A 8 19.78 -3.38 -39.98
CA SER A 8 20.19 -3.92 -38.67
C SER A 8 20.34 -2.81 -37.61
N LEU A 9 19.53 -1.75 -37.70
CA LEU A 9 19.47 -0.68 -36.70
C LEU A 9 18.05 -0.47 -36.14
N LEU A 10 17.17 -1.46 -36.29
CA LEU A 10 15.76 -1.40 -35.89
C LEU A 10 15.40 -2.38 -34.76
N LEU A 11 16.36 -3.07 -34.15
CA LEU A 11 16.10 -4.19 -33.24
C LEU A 11 16.66 -4.03 -31.82
N THR A 12 16.93 -2.82 -31.34
CA THR A 12 17.54 -2.61 -30.00
C THR A 12 16.84 -1.58 -29.11
N ILE A 13 15.62 -1.15 -29.42
CA ILE A 13 14.86 -0.23 -28.54
C ILE A 13 13.51 -0.87 -28.19
N MET A 14 13.55 -2.03 -27.54
CA MET A 14 12.36 -2.75 -27.05
C MET A 14 12.60 -3.35 -25.65
N LEU A 15 13.29 -2.62 -24.77
CA LEU A 15 13.45 -2.98 -23.35
C LEU A 15 13.73 -1.75 -22.48
N LEU A 16 12.81 -0.79 -22.46
CA LEU A 16 12.61 0.04 -21.27
C LEU A 16 11.33 -0.44 -20.57
N VAL A 17 11.40 -1.67 -20.06
CA VAL A 17 10.46 -2.11 -19.03
C VAL A 17 10.80 -1.26 -17.81
N ALA A 18 9.85 -0.42 -17.41
CA ALA A 18 9.94 0.43 -16.24
C ALA A 18 10.40 -0.40 -15.03
N SER A 19 11.68 -0.29 -14.68
CA SER A 19 12.17 -0.74 -13.39
C SER A 19 11.56 0.20 -12.34
N LYS A 20 10.42 -0.22 -11.78
CA LYS A 20 9.98 0.27 -10.47
C LYS A 20 11.19 0.21 -9.55
N PRO A 21 11.58 1.32 -8.88
CA PRO A 21 12.60 1.24 -7.86
C PRO A 21 12.04 0.36 -6.74
N ALA A 22 12.50 -0.88 -6.68
CA ALA A 22 12.40 -1.69 -5.48
C ALA A 22 13.33 -1.03 -4.47
N LEU A 23 12.80 -0.08 -3.70
CA LEU A 23 13.43 0.36 -2.47
C LEU A 23 13.61 -0.89 -1.61
N ALA A 24 14.86 -1.32 -1.49
CA ALA A 24 15.29 -2.22 -0.43
C ALA A 24 15.05 -1.50 0.90
N ASN A 25 13.90 -1.77 1.53
CA ASN A 25 13.59 -1.28 2.85
C ASN A 25 14.16 -2.27 3.87
N ASP A 26 15.30 -1.92 4.43
CA ASP A 26 15.88 -2.62 5.57
C ASP A 26 14.91 -2.52 6.77
N GLY A 27 14.29 -3.64 7.13
CA GLY A 27 13.82 -3.90 8.50
C GLY A 27 12.47 -3.34 8.97
N LEU A 28 11.71 -2.57 8.18
CA LEU A 28 10.31 -2.23 8.52
C LEU A 28 9.34 -2.80 7.49
N GLU A 29 8.55 -3.81 7.89
CA GLU A 29 7.40 -4.28 7.13
C GLU A 29 6.39 -3.14 6.99
N GLN A 30 6.47 -2.40 5.88
CA GLN A 30 5.56 -1.30 5.59
C GLN A 30 4.22 -1.85 5.10
N GLN A 31 3.18 -1.60 5.87
CA GLN A 31 1.83 -2.11 5.62
C GLN A 31 0.87 -0.95 5.31
N CYS A 32 0.43 -0.82 4.05
CA CYS A 32 -0.52 0.24 3.67
C CYS A 32 -1.98 -0.20 3.80
N LEU A 33 -2.74 0.59 4.53
CA LEU A 33 -4.19 0.52 4.68
C LEU A 33 -4.85 1.47 3.67
N ALA A 34 -5.70 0.91 2.83
CA ALA A 34 -6.55 1.65 1.90
C ALA A 34 -7.99 1.16 2.05
N LEU A 35 -8.97 2.02 1.78
CA LEU A 35 -10.35 1.60 1.76
C LEU A 35 -10.53 0.51 0.68
N PRO A 36 -11.19 -0.62 0.97
CA PRO A 36 -11.28 -1.70 -0.02
C PRO A 36 -12.08 -1.36 -1.29
N SER A 37 -12.93 -0.34 -1.23
CA SER A 37 -13.69 0.17 -2.37
C SER A 37 -12.91 1.18 -3.23
N ARG A 38 -11.67 1.51 -2.86
CA ARG A 38 -10.88 2.52 -3.54
C ARG A 38 -10.45 2.04 -4.94
N THR A 39 -10.77 2.84 -5.96
CA THR A 39 -10.43 2.57 -7.38
C THR A 39 -9.28 3.43 -7.90
N GLU A 40 -9.01 4.57 -7.25
CA GLU A 40 -7.96 5.52 -7.63
C GLU A 40 -6.77 5.48 -6.67
N PRO A 41 -5.55 5.84 -7.10
CA PRO A 41 -4.39 5.91 -6.20
C PRO A 41 -4.59 6.92 -5.06
N CYS A 42 -3.98 6.65 -3.89
CA CYS A 42 -4.02 7.58 -2.76
C CYS A 42 -3.11 8.78 -2.98
N THR A 43 -3.70 9.97 -3.07
CA THR A 43 -2.98 11.24 -3.22
C THR A 43 -2.39 11.75 -1.91
N ASN A 44 -2.91 11.31 -0.75
CA ASN A 44 -2.46 11.78 0.55
C ASN A 44 -2.29 10.61 1.53
N ILE A 45 -1.10 10.01 1.51
CA ILE A 45 -0.72 8.90 2.39
C ILE A 45 -0.07 9.48 3.65
N ILE A 46 -0.54 9.02 4.81
CA ILE A 46 0.04 9.30 6.11
C ILE A 46 0.74 8.04 6.59
N TYR A 47 1.90 8.21 7.22
CA TYR A 47 2.63 7.13 7.86
C TYR A 47 2.52 7.27 9.37
N SER A 48 2.36 6.14 10.04
CA SER A 48 2.37 6.10 11.49
C SER A 48 2.98 4.79 11.97
N SER A 49 3.58 4.84 13.15
CA SER A 49 4.15 3.68 13.82
C SER A 49 3.19 3.17 14.88
N TYR A 50 3.08 1.85 14.99
CA TYR A 50 2.40 1.19 16.09
C TYR A 50 3.29 0.11 16.68
N HIS A 51 3.31 0.05 18.01
CA HIS A 51 4.08 -0.94 18.75
C HIS A 51 3.19 -2.14 19.06
N SER A 52 3.45 -3.29 18.41
CA SER A 52 2.74 -4.55 18.64
C SER A 52 3.73 -5.67 18.90
N ASN A 53 3.46 -6.51 19.89
CA ASN A 53 4.26 -7.70 20.19
C ASN A 53 5.78 -7.42 20.33
N GLY A 54 6.14 -6.31 20.97
CA GLY A 54 7.53 -5.91 21.18
C GLY A 54 8.25 -5.41 19.91
N LYS A 55 7.53 -5.15 18.82
CA LYS A 55 8.08 -4.63 17.56
C LYS A 55 7.35 -3.35 17.15
N ASN A 56 8.12 -2.36 16.71
CA ASN A 56 7.59 -1.20 16.02
C ASN A 56 7.28 -1.58 14.58
N LYS A 57 6.02 -1.45 14.18
CA LYS A 57 5.56 -1.60 12.80
C LYS A 57 5.19 -0.24 12.26
N VAL A 58 5.50 0.03 11.00
CA VAL A 58 5.05 1.25 10.32
C VAL A 58 3.94 0.88 9.36
N PHE A 59 2.84 1.61 9.46
CA PHE A 59 1.73 1.50 8.55
C PHE A 59 1.54 2.81 7.78
N CYS A 60 1.05 2.68 6.56
CA CYS A 60 0.56 3.79 5.75
C CYS A 60 -0.96 3.77 5.76
N LEU A 61 -1.59 4.92 5.64
CA LEU A 61 -3.04 5.08 5.55
C LEU A 61 -3.35 6.19 4.57
N CYS A 62 -4.37 6.01 3.73
CA CYS A 62 -4.89 7.16 2.99
C CYS A 62 -5.70 8.08 3.90
N LYS A 63 -5.34 9.37 3.99
CA LYS A 63 -6.00 10.35 4.86
C LYS A 63 -7.52 10.39 4.66
N SER A 64 -7.96 10.32 3.40
CA SER A 64 -9.38 10.32 3.01
C SER A 64 -10.16 9.10 3.53
N ASP A 65 -9.47 7.98 3.71
CA ASP A 65 -10.09 6.68 3.96
C ASP A 65 -10.24 6.42 5.47
N LYS A 66 -9.55 7.18 6.32
CA LYS A 66 -9.54 7.01 7.78
C LYS A 66 -10.94 6.91 8.37
N LYS A 67 -11.80 7.89 8.08
CA LYS A 67 -13.14 7.97 8.67
C LYS A 67 -13.99 6.77 8.27
N GLN A 68 -14.03 6.45 6.98
CA GLN A 68 -14.81 5.32 6.48
C GLN A 68 -14.29 3.98 7.02
N LEU A 69 -12.97 3.81 7.15
CA LEU A 69 -12.38 2.62 7.77
C LEU A 69 -12.78 2.50 9.25
N LEU A 70 -12.74 3.60 10.01
CA LEU A 70 -13.21 3.62 11.41
C LEU A 70 -14.70 3.27 11.50
N ASP A 71 -15.54 3.90 10.69
CA ASP A 71 -16.99 3.68 10.69
C ASP A 71 -17.30 2.20 10.36
N LEU A 72 -16.63 1.61 9.38
CA LEU A 72 -16.78 0.19 9.01
C LEU A 72 -16.33 -0.76 10.14
N LEU A 73 -15.24 -0.43 10.83
CA LEU A 73 -14.73 -1.23 11.94
C LEU A 73 -15.63 -1.15 13.17
N GLN A 74 -16.17 0.03 13.48
CA GLN A 74 -17.05 0.26 14.63
C GLN A 74 -18.46 -0.29 14.42
N ALA A 75 -18.97 -0.25 13.19
CA ALA A 75 -20.28 -0.81 12.86
C ALA A 75 -20.34 -2.34 12.99
N GLY A 76 -19.21 -3.03 13.22
CA GLY A 76 -19.13 -4.49 13.17
C GLY A 76 -19.48 -5.06 11.78
N ALA A 77 -19.59 -4.19 10.78
CA ALA A 77 -19.92 -4.50 9.40
C ALA A 77 -18.67 -5.08 8.73
N HIS A 78 -18.37 -6.34 9.07
CA HIS A 78 -17.25 -7.09 8.53
C HIS A 78 -17.54 -7.54 7.10
N SER A 79 -17.56 -6.59 6.17
CA SER A 79 -17.52 -6.89 4.75
C SER A 79 -16.36 -7.86 4.49
N ASN A 80 -16.55 -8.82 3.57
CA ASN A 80 -15.50 -9.80 3.23
C ASN A 80 -14.17 -9.10 2.88
N GLN A 81 -14.27 -7.90 2.32
CA GLN A 81 -13.14 -7.04 1.99
C GLN A 81 -12.41 -6.51 3.23
N LEU A 82 -13.12 -6.06 4.27
CA LEU A 82 -12.51 -5.60 5.52
C LEU A 82 -11.83 -6.76 6.26
N ARG A 83 -12.47 -7.94 6.30
CA ARG A 83 -11.84 -9.15 6.87
C ARG A 83 -10.58 -9.56 6.12
N LYS A 84 -10.60 -9.49 4.80
CA LYS A 84 -9.42 -9.74 3.96
C LYS A 84 -8.31 -8.75 4.28
N LEU A 85 -8.64 -7.47 4.43
CA LEU A 85 -7.68 -6.42 4.78
C LEU A 85 -7.07 -6.65 6.16
N ILE A 86 -7.88 -6.91 7.19
CA ILE A 86 -7.43 -7.24 8.55
C ILE A 86 -6.50 -8.47 8.53
N SER A 87 -6.90 -9.53 7.80
CA SER A 87 -6.10 -10.75 7.64
C SER A 87 -4.79 -10.52 6.90
N GLN A 88 -4.78 -9.70 5.84
CA GLN A 88 -3.58 -9.35 5.08
C GLN A 88 -2.56 -8.59 5.92
N GLN A 89 -3.04 -7.67 6.77
CA GLN A 89 -2.16 -6.89 7.63
C GLN A 89 -1.74 -7.65 8.91
N ARG A 90 -2.33 -8.82 9.18
CA ARG A 90 -2.10 -9.59 10.42
C ARG A 90 -2.33 -8.73 11.68
N LEU A 91 -3.36 -7.90 11.64
CA LEU A 91 -3.82 -7.06 12.75
C LEU A 91 -5.19 -7.56 13.22
N THR A 92 -5.56 -7.28 14.46
CA THR A 92 -6.94 -7.42 14.93
C THR A 92 -7.76 -6.16 14.61
N SER A 93 -9.09 -6.25 14.60
CA SER A 93 -9.96 -5.07 14.46
C SER A 93 -9.69 -4.02 15.53
N ALA A 94 -9.40 -4.45 16.77
CA ALA A 94 -9.11 -3.56 17.89
C ALA A 94 -7.77 -2.84 17.72
N GLU A 95 -6.72 -3.54 17.29
CA GLU A 95 -5.44 -2.92 16.96
C GLU A 95 -5.59 -1.92 15.81
N LEU A 96 -6.36 -2.28 14.77
CA LEU A 96 -6.59 -1.39 13.64
C LEU A 96 -7.36 -0.12 14.05
N ILE A 97 -8.35 -0.21 14.95
CA ILE A 97 -9.03 0.96 15.52
C ILE A 97 -8.04 1.81 16.32
N SER A 98 -7.20 1.20 17.16
CA SER A 98 -6.18 1.90 17.96
C SER A 98 -5.20 2.68 17.07
N ILE A 99 -4.72 2.02 16.02
CA ILE A 99 -3.89 2.58 14.94
C ILE A 99 -4.58 3.77 14.26
N LEU A 100 -5.84 3.62 13.84
CA LEU A 100 -6.56 4.70 13.16
C LEU A 100 -6.80 5.89 14.08
N ASN A 101 -6.99 5.65 15.38
CA ASN A 101 -7.16 6.69 16.39
C ASN A 101 -5.84 7.40 16.75
N SER A 102 -4.70 6.71 16.71
CA SER A 102 -3.39 7.32 17.03
C SER A 102 -2.91 8.28 15.93
N VAL A 103 -3.36 8.10 14.69
CA VAL A 103 -3.10 9.03 13.59
C VAL A 103 -3.92 10.30 13.80
N THR A 104 -3.31 11.35 14.36
CA THR A 104 -3.90 12.70 14.42
C THR A 104 -3.80 13.36 13.04
N LEU A 105 -4.91 13.94 12.54
CA LEU A 105 -5.03 14.51 11.20
C LEU A 105 -4.83 16.03 11.16
#